data_AF-S9QMD6-F1
#
_entry.id   AF-S9QMD6-F1
#
_cell.length_a   1.000
_cell.length_b   1.000
_cell.length_c   1.000
_cell.angle_alpha   90.00
_cell.angle_beta   90.00
_cell.angle_gamma   90.00
#
_symmetry.space_group_name_H-M   'P 1'
#
loop_
_entity.id
_entity.type
_entity.pdbx_description
1 polymer ?
#
loop_
_entity_poly.entity_id
_entity_poly.type
_entity_poly.pdbx_seq_one_letter_code
_entity_poly.pdbx_strand_id
1 'polypeptide(L)' 'MEWQPRDRGRENHYGSKSLRGTEVAALFYSLIETARLRGDDPVRYLLRAALAAIETPGTVTLPASSD' A
#
# COMPACT_ATOMS: atom_id res chain seq x y z
N MET A 1 0.29 1.53 31.08
CA MET A 1 0.37 0.48 30.05
C MET A 1 0.79 1.18 28.77
N GLU A 2 2.07 1.10 28.47
CA GLU A 2 2.71 1.80 27.34
C GLU A 2 2.65 0.87 26.12
N TRP A 3 1.93 1.30 25.08
CA TRP A 3 1.72 0.51 23.87
C TRP A 3 2.95 0.59 22.97
N GLN A 4 3.55 -0.56 22.62
CA GLN A 4 4.70 -0.60 21.72
C GLN A 4 4.25 -0.50 20.24
N PRO A 5 5.06 0.12 19.35
CA PRO A 5 4.71 0.32 17.93
C PRO A 5 4.53 -0.95 17.08
N ARG A 6 4.78 -2.14 17.64
CA ARG A 6 4.86 -3.41 16.89
C ARG A 6 3.51 -4.11 16.71
N ASP A 7 2.47 -3.68 17.41
CA ASP A 7 1.18 -4.37 17.44
C ASP A 7 0.18 -3.88 16.38
N ARG A 8 0.51 -2.80 15.63
CA ARG A 8 -0.39 -2.15 14.67
C ARG A 8 -0.74 -3.01 13.45
N GLY A 9 0.08 -4.01 13.12
CA GLY A 9 -0.15 -4.88 11.96
C GLY A 9 -1.36 -5.80 12.11
N ARG A 10 -1.69 -6.24 13.34
CA ARG A 10 -2.84 -7.12 13.61
C ARG A 10 -4.17 -6.36 13.68
N GLU A 11 -4.15 -5.09 14.07
CA GLU A 11 -5.34 -4.24 14.10
C GLU A 11 -5.74 -3.70 12.73
N ASN A 12 -4.80 -3.56 11.79
CA ASN A 12 -5.12 -3.18 10.41
C ASN A 12 -5.98 -4.22 9.67
N HIS A 13 -6.05 -5.46 10.17
CA HIS A 13 -6.98 -6.48 9.70
C HIS A 13 -8.44 -6.21 10.14
N TYR A 14 -8.68 -5.52 11.26
CA TYR A 14 -10.01 -5.45 11.88
C TYR A 14 -11.10 -4.78 11.01
N GLY A 15 -10.71 -3.99 9.99
CA GLY A 15 -11.65 -3.41 9.02
C GLY A 15 -12.11 -4.39 7.94
N SER A 16 -11.35 -5.45 7.67
CA SER A 16 -11.58 -6.40 6.60
C SER A 16 -12.49 -7.55 7.07
N LYS A 17 -13.76 -7.54 6.64
CA LYS A 17 -14.73 -8.60 6.98
C LYS A 17 -14.57 -9.90 6.18
N SER A 18 -13.50 -10.04 5.39
CA SER A 18 -13.22 -11.21 4.55
C SER A 18 -11.72 -11.43 4.34
N LEU A 19 -11.32 -12.68 4.09
CA LEU A 19 -9.94 -13.04 3.74
C LEU A 19 -9.41 -12.19 2.57
N ARG A 20 -10.21 -12.07 1.51
CA ARG A 20 -9.86 -11.25 0.34
C ARG A 20 -9.67 -9.78 0.70
N GLY A 21 -10.49 -9.24 1.61
CA GLY A 21 -10.32 -7.87 2.11
C GLY A 21 -9.01 -7.71 2.89
N THR A 22 -8.61 -8.71 3.66
CA THR A 22 -7.33 -8.74 4.38
C THR A 22 -6.15 -8.79 3.43
N GLU A 23 -6.21 -9.65 2.41
CA GLU A 23 -5.16 -9.78 1.39
C GLU A 23 -4.95 -8.46 0.64
N VAL A 24 -6.05 -7.82 0.23
CA VAL A 24 -6.01 -6.51 -0.42
C VAL A 24 -5.40 -5.47 0.52
N ALA A 25 -5.83 -5.40 1.79
CA ALA A 25 -5.25 -4.47 2.75
C ALA A 25 -3.75 -4.69 2.95
N ALA A 26 -3.30 -5.93 3.10
CA ALA A 26 -1.89 -6.28 3.26
C ALA A 26 -1.04 -5.85 2.05
N LEU A 27 -1.56 -6.00 0.83
CA LEU A 27 -0.91 -5.50 -0.38
C LEU A 27 -0.77 -3.98 -0.35
N PHE A 28 -1.82 -3.23 -0.02
CA PHE A 28 -1.75 -1.77 0.07
C PHE A 28 -0.76 -1.30 1.14
N TYR A 29 -0.75 -1.91 2.32
CA TYR A 29 0.25 -1.58 3.36
C TYR A 29 1.67 -1.81 2.88
N SER A 30 1.92 -2.92 2.19
CA SER A 30 3.24 -3.25 1.66
C SER A 30 3.71 -2.21 0.63
N LEU A 31 2.82 -1.78 -0.27
CA LEU A 31 3.13 -0.75 -1.27
C LEU A 31 3.40 0.62 -0.63
N ILE A 32 2.59 1.02 0.35
CA ILE A 32 2.75 2.30 1.05
C ILE A 32 4.07 2.33 1.81
N GLU A 33 4.39 1.26 2.54
CA GLU A 33 5.64 1.19 3.31
C GLU A 33 6.85 1.18 2.37
N THR A 34 6.77 0.47 1.25
CA THR A 34 7.83 0.47 0.23
C THR A 34 8.06 1.87 -0.34
N ALA A 35 7.00 2.61 -0.67
CA ALA A 35 7.11 3.99 -1.14
C ALA A 35 7.78 4.90 -0.10
N ARG A 36 7.38 4.77 1.18
CA ARG A 36 7.98 5.52 2.29
C ARG A 36 9.47 5.22 2.45
N LEU A 37 9.86 3.94 2.42
CA LEU A 37 11.27 3.52 2.54
C LEU A 37 12.14 4.02 1.40
N ARG A 38 11.56 4.24 0.22
CA ARG A 38 12.22 4.85 -0.95
C ARG A 38 12.27 6.38 -0.91
N GLY A 39 11.55 7.01 0.01
CA GLY A 39 11.38 8.47 0.06
C GLY A 39 10.33 9.01 -0.94
N ASP A 40 9.55 8.12 -1.56
CA ASP A 40 8.46 8.48 -2.47
C ASP A 40 7.20 8.90 -1.67
N ASP A 41 6.38 9.78 -2.24
CA ASP A 41 5.04 10.08 -1.71
C ASP A 41 4.08 8.90 -2.01
N PRO A 42 3.60 8.16 -0.98
CA PRO A 42 2.74 7.01 -1.19
C PRO A 42 1.39 7.37 -1.84
N VAL A 43 0.85 8.56 -1.54
CA VAL A 43 -0.44 9.00 -2.11
C VAL A 43 -0.29 9.21 -3.60
N ARG A 44 0.77 9.92 -4.01
CA ARG A 44 1.06 10.15 -5.42
C ARG A 44 1.39 8.86 -6.17
N TYR A 45 2.12 7.94 -5.56
CA TYR A 45 2.39 6.62 -6.14
C TYR A 45 1.09 5.84 -6.39
N LEU A 46 0.24 5.70 -5.37
CA LEU A 46 -1.03 4.96 -5.49
C LEU A 46 -2.00 5.60 -6.49
N LEU A 47 -2.08 6.94 -6.50
CA LEU A 47 -2.92 7.66 -7.46
C LEU A 47 -2.45 7.39 -8.90
N ARG A 48 -1.14 7.49 -9.15
CA ARG A 48 -0.57 7.17 -10.48
C ARG A 48 -0.87 5.73 -10.88
N ALA A 49 -0.67 4.79 -9.97
CA ALA A 49 -0.93 3.37 -10.23
C ALA A 49 -2.40 3.08 -10.54
N ALA A 50 -3.33 3.67 -9.79
CA ALA A 50 -4.75 3.52 -10.00
C ALA A 50 -5.19 4.12 -11.35
N LEU A 51 -4.73 5.33 -11.69
CA LEU A 51 -5.05 5.98 -12.95
C LEU A 51 -4.53 5.17 -14.14
N ALA A 52 -3.28 4.68 -14.07
CA ALA A 52 -2.69 3.86 -15.13
C ALA A 52 -3.45 2.54 -15.34
N ALA A 53 -3.89 1.90 -14.26
CA ALA A 53 -4.68 0.66 -14.33
C ALA A 53 -6.11 0.89 -14.87
N ILE A 54 -6.71 2.07 -14.64
CA ILE A 54 -8.00 2.45 -15.23
C ILE A 54 -7.84 2.71 -16.74
N GLU A 55 -6.80 3.46 -17.13
CA GLU A 55 -6.52 3.79 -18.52
C GLU A 55 -6.13 2.55 -19.33
N THR A 56 -5.29 1.69 -18.76
CA THR A 56 -4.81 0.44 -19.39
C THR A 56 -4.91 -0.70 -18.38
N PRO A 57 -6.01 -1.47 -18.39
CA PRO A 57 -6.18 -2.60 -17.48
C PRO A 57 -5.01 -3.58 -17.57
N GLY A 58 -4.46 -3.94 -16.41
CA GLY A 58 -3.31 -4.85 -16.29
C GLY A 58 -1.94 -4.16 -16.41
N THR A 59 -1.88 -2.84 -16.62
CA THR A 59 -0.59 -2.14 -16.66
C THR A 59 0.08 -2.13 -15.29
N VAL A 60 1.41 -2.29 -15.27
CA VAL A 60 2.23 -2.25 -14.05
C VAL A 60 2.87 -0.87 -13.95
N THR A 61 2.57 -0.14 -12.87
CA THR A 61 3.19 1.16 -12.62
C THR A 61 4.53 0.96 -11.93
N LEU A 62 5.61 1.38 -12.60
CA LEU A 62 6.95 1.35 -12.04
C LEU A 62 7.22 2.62 -11.20
N PRO A 63 8.01 2.52 -10.12
CA PRO A 63 8.47 3.70 -9.39
C PRO A 63 9.29 4.61 -10.30
N ALA A 64 9.32 5.90 -10.00
CA ALA A 64 10.24 6.81 -10.67
C ALA A 64 11.68 6.33 -10.39
N SER A 65 12.54 6.38 -11.41
CA SER A 65 13.96 6.10 -11.22
C SER A 65 14.52 7.13 -10.25
N SER A 66 15.12 6.65 -9.16
CA SER A 66 16.03 7.47 -8.36
C SER A 66 17.34 7.50 -9.13
N ASP A 67 17.73 8.67 -9.64
CA ASP A 67 19.12 8.93 -10.06
C ASP A 67 20.07 8.87 -8.85
#